data_AF-A0A8B5WLP3-F1
#
_entry.id   AF-A0A8B5WLP3-F1
#
_cell.length_a   1.000
_cell.length_b   1.000
_cell.length_c   1.000
_cell.angle_alpha   90.00
_cell.angle_beta   90.00
_cell.angle_gamma   90.00
#
_symmetry.space_group_name_H-M   'P 1'
#
loop_
_entity.id
_entity.type
_entity.pdbx_description
1 polymer ?
#
loop_
_entity_poly.entity_id
_entity_poly.type
_entity_poly.pdbx_seq_one_letter_code
_entity_poly.pdbx_strand_id
1 'polypeptide(L)'
;MTIEAIAKGLESGRLTITSLDDGSGVVLDSDGEQLFSFNVTGLTIVQAIASGARDVEALADALTSRFEVTPERARTDVQAFLQRLAEKL
;
A
#
# COMPACT_ATOMS: atom_id res chain seq x y z
N MET A 1 -0.20 12.80 0.41
CA MET A 1 0.97 12.05 0.92
C MET A 1 1.62 11.32 -0.24
N THR A 2 2.95 11.24 -0.28
CA THR A 2 3.70 10.64 -1.39
C THR A 2 4.03 9.18 -1.10
N ILE A 3 4.22 8.38 -2.15
CA ILE A 3 4.72 6.99 -2.04
C ILE A 3 6.00 6.94 -1.19
N GLU A 4 6.84 7.96 -1.32
CA GLU A 4 8.06 8.16 -0.53
C GLU A 4 7.82 8.23 0.99
N ALA A 5 6.74 8.88 1.44
CA ALA A 5 6.45 8.96 2.88
C ALA A 5 6.08 7.59 3.47
N ILE A 6 5.29 6.80 2.72
CA ILE A 6 4.94 5.43 3.10
C ILE A 6 6.20 4.56 3.11
N ALA A 7 7.02 4.66 2.06
CA ALA A 7 8.29 3.94 1.96
C ALA A 7 9.21 4.23 3.14
N LYS A 8 9.41 5.52 3.46
CA LYS A 8 10.24 5.96 4.58
C LYS A 8 9.70 5.45 5.92
N GLY A 9 8.38 5.46 6.10
CA GLY A 9 7.73 4.91 7.30
C GLY A 9 7.96 3.40 7.45
N LEU A 10 7.94 2.65 6.36
CA LEU A 10 8.24 1.22 6.35
C LEU A 10 9.73 0.95 6.64
N GLU A 11 10.62 1.71 6.00
CA GLU A 11 12.08 1.58 6.17
C GLU A 11 12.55 1.93 7.58
N SER A 12 11.92 2.92 8.22
CA SER A 12 12.25 3.30 9.59
C SER A 12 11.66 2.36 10.64
N GLY A 13 10.77 1.45 10.26
CA GLY A 13 10.01 0.59 11.17
C GLY A 13 8.83 1.29 11.86
N ARG A 14 8.56 2.57 11.53
CA ARG A 14 7.37 3.29 12.02
C ARG A 14 6.09 2.59 11.57
N LEU A 15 6.03 2.23 10.29
CA LEU A 15 4.95 1.47 9.68
C LEU A 15 5.34 -0.02 9.67
N THR A 16 4.55 -0.87 10.33
CA THR A 16 4.77 -2.32 10.33
C THR A 16 3.61 -3.04 9.67
N ILE A 17 3.90 -3.94 8.73
CA ILE A 17 2.91 -4.73 8.01
C ILE A 17 2.80 -6.11 8.66
N THR A 18 1.57 -6.52 9.01
CA THR A 18 1.26 -7.91 9.37
C THR A 18 0.26 -8.47 8.36
N SER A 19 0.63 -9.54 7.67
CA SER A 19 -0.25 -10.22 6.71
C SER A 19 -1.06 -11.30 7.41
N LEU A 20 -2.31 -11.46 7.01
CA LEU A 20 -3.23 -12.50 7.47
C LEU A 20 -3.31 -13.63 6.43
N ASP A 21 -3.86 -14.78 6.83
CA ASP A 21 -3.94 -16.00 6.03
C ASP A 21 -4.91 -15.89 4.83
N ASP A 22 -5.91 -15.02 4.93
CA ASP A 22 -6.84 -14.68 3.84
C ASP A 22 -6.26 -13.69 2.80
N GLY A 23 -5.00 -13.28 2.97
CA GLY A 23 -4.31 -12.33 2.10
C GLY A 23 -4.65 -10.86 2.37
N SER A 24 -5.50 -10.55 3.36
CA SER A 24 -5.64 -9.22 3.93
C SER A 24 -4.50 -8.95 4.92
N GLY A 25 -4.42 -7.73 5.46
CA GLY A 25 -3.37 -7.40 6.41
C GLY A 25 -3.64 -6.13 7.17
N VAL A 26 -2.87 -5.93 8.23
CA VAL A 26 -2.91 -4.72 9.04
C VAL A 26 -1.59 -3.97 8.96
N VAL A 27 -1.67 -2.64 8.93
CA VAL A 27 -0.51 -1.75 9.05
C VAL A 27 -0.64 -0.93 10.32
N LEU A 28 0.34 -1.08 11.19
CA LEU A 28 0.47 -0.30 12.41
C LEU A 28 1.34 0.93 12.12
N ASP A 29 0.82 2.13 12.38
CA ASP A 29 1.60 3.36 12.47
C ASP A 29 1.91 3.67 13.93
N SER A 30 3.18 3.49 14.30
CA SER A 30 3.65 3.67 15.68
C SER A 30 3.66 5.13 16.13
N ASP A 31 3.82 6.09 15.21
CA ASP A 31 3.84 7.51 15.57
C ASP A 31 2.41 8.06 15.73
N GLY A 32 1.52 7.65 14.82
CA GLY A 32 0.13 8.08 14.83
C GLY A 32 -0.75 7.31 15.83
N GLU A 33 -0.22 6.24 16.43
CA GLU A 33 -0.97 5.26 17.23
C GLU A 33 -2.20 4.71 16.48
N GLN A 34 -2.08 4.54 15.16
CA GLN A 34 -3.18 4.09 14.29
C GLN A 34 -2.93 2.68 13.76
N LEU A 35 -4.03 1.92 13.64
CA LEU A 35 -4.04 0.60 12.99
C LEU A 35 -4.96 0.65 11.77
N PHE A 36 -4.40 0.40 10.59
CA PHE A 36 -5.14 0.31 9.34
C PHE A 36 -5.37 -1.14 8.97
N SER A 37 -6.61 -1.51 8.64
CA SER A 37 -6.90 -2.78 8.00
C SER A 37 -6.97 -2.59 6.49
N PHE A 38 -6.26 -3.43 5.76
CA PHE A 38 -6.23 -3.43 4.31
C PHE A 38 -6.76 -4.75 3.77
N ASN A 39 -7.63 -4.64 2.78
CA ASN A 39 -7.98 -5.78 1.95
C ASN A 39 -6.77 -6.23 1.10
N VAL A 40 -6.93 -7.33 0.38
CA VAL A 40 -5.86 -7.95 -0.42
C VAL A 40 -5.23 -6.94 -1.41
N THR A 41 -6.03 -6.09 -2.05
CA THR A 41 -5.55 -5.07 -3.00
C THR A 41 -4.72 -4.00 -2.29
N GLY A 42 -5.23 -3.43 -1.19
CA GLY A 42 -4.50 -2.41 -0.41
C GLY A 42 -3.19 -2.94 0.16
N LEU A 43 -3.22 -4.18 0.69
CA LEU A 43 -2.01 -4.83 1.19
C LEU A 43 -0.97 -5.04 0.09
N THR A 44 -1.41 -5.45 -1.11
CA THR A 44 -0.52 -5.63 -2.27
C THR A 44 0.21 -4.32 -2.62
N ILE A 45 -0.48 -3.18 -2.57
CA ILE A 45 0.12 -1.87 -2.84
C ILE A 45 1.22 -1.57 -1.80
N VAL A 46 0.92 -1.72 -0.51
CA VAL A 46 1.90 -1.41 0.55
C VAL A 46 3.09 -2.38 0.51
N GLN A 47 2.86 -3.67 0.22
CA GLN A 47 3.93 -4.66 0.03
C GLN A 47 4.82 -4.32 -1.18
N ALA A 48 4.24 -3.83 -2.28
CA ALA A 48 5.01 -3.37 -3.42
C ALA A 48 5.90 -2.16 -3.07
N ILE A 49 5.39 -1.21 -2.28
CA ILE A 49 6.19 -0.08 -1.76
C ILE A 49 7.34 -0.59 -0.87
N ALA A 50 7.05 -1.54 0.02
CA ALA A 50 8.05 -2.18 0.88
C ALA A 50 9.13 -2.92 0.06
N SER A 51 8.76 -3.44 -1.11
CA SER A 51 9.65 -4.13 -2.04
C SER A 51 10.40 -3.19 -2.99
N GLY A 52 10.21 -1.87 -2.87
CA GLY A 52 10.96 -0.86 -3.61
C GLY A 52 10.18 -0.13 -4.71
N ALA A 53 8.87 -0.34 -4.87
CA ALA A 53 8.08 0.47 -5.80
C ALA A 53 8.04 1.94 -5.34
N ARG A 54 8.24 2.87 -6.28
CA ARG A 54 8.36 4.32 -6.01
C ARG A 54 7.43 5.21 -6.83
N ASP A 55 6.71 4.65 -7.80
CA ASP A 55 5.76 5.39 -8.63
C ASP A 55 4.46 4.60 -8.83
N VAL A 56 3.45 5.28 -9.39
CA VAL A 56 2.11 4.71 -9.59
C VAL A 56 2.13 3.57 -10.61
N GLU A 57 3.02 3.63 -11.60
CA GLU A 57 3.10 2.60 -12.65
C GLU A 57 3.62 1.28 -12.09
N ALA A 58 4.69 1.30 -11.29
CA ALA A 58 5.22 0.11 -10.63
C ALA A 58 4.19 -0.53 -9.69
N LEU A 59 3.36 0.28 -9.02
CA LEU A 59 2.27 -0.21 -8.17
C LEU A 59 1.12 -0.79 -9.00
N ALA A 60 0.78 -0.15 -10.13
CA ALA A 60 -0.22 -0.65 -11.05
C ALA A 60 0.22 -1.99 -11.67
N ASP A 61 1.50 -2.12 -12.05
CA ASP A 61 2.09 -3.36 -12.55
C ASP A 61 2.05 -4.49 -11.52
N ALA A 62 2.25 -4.18 -10.23
CA ALA A 62 2.09 -5.15 -9.15
C ALA A 62 0.63 -5.63 -9.03
N LEU A 63 -0.35 -4.74 -9.23
CA LEU A 63 -1.76 -5.11 -9.20
C LEU A 63 -2.17 -5.92 -10.43
N THR A 64 -1.77 -5.53 -11.64
CA THR A 64 -2.10 -6.27 -12.87
C THR A 64 -1.40 -7.63 -12.94
N SER A 65 -0.23 -7.77 -12.31
CA SER A 65 0.46 -9.06 -12.20
C SER A 65 -0.24 -10.01 -11.21
N ARG A 66 -0.91 -9.46 -10.19
CA ARG A 66 -1.57 -10.25 -9.13
C ARG A 66 -3.05 -10.51 -9.39
N PHE A 67 -3.73 -9.59 -10.07
CA PHE A 67 -5.17 -9.59 -10.29
C PHE A 67 -5.48 -9.43 -11.77
N GLU A 68 -6.56 -10.07 -12.24
CA GLU A 68 -7.08 -9.87 -13.60
C GLU A 68 -7.80 -8.53 -13.73
N VAL A 69 -7.03 -7.44 -13.74
CA VAL A 69 -7.50 -6.07 -13.92
C VAL A 69 -6.73 -5.37 -15.02
N THR A 70 -7.34 -4.36 -15.66
CA THR A 70 -6.64 -3.57 -16.67
C THR A 70 -5.65 -2.59 -16.02
N PRO A 71 -4.59 -2.18 -16.73
CA PRO A 71 -3.66 -1.17 -16.22
C PRO A 71 -4.34 0.15 -15.82
N GLU A 72 -5.35 0.60 -16.57
CA GLU A 72 -6.09 1.84 -16.30
C GLU A 72 -6.88 1.73 -14.98
N ARG A 73 -7.48 0.57 -14.73
CA ARG A 73 -8.18 0.30 -13.49
C ARG A 73 -7.21 0.23 -12.32
N ALA A 74 -6.10 -0.49 -12.49
CA ALA A 74 -5.06 -0.60 -11.48
C ALA A 74 -4.50 0.77 -11.07
N ARG A 75 -4.19 1.66 -12.03
CA ARG A 75 -3.75 3.04 -11.75
C ARG A 75 -4.77 3.82 -10.94
N THR A 76 -6.04 3.73 -11.32
CA THR A 76 -7.14 4.41 -10.62
C THR A 76 -7.26 3.91 -9.17
N ASP A 77 -7.18 2.60 -8.97
CA ASP A 77 -7.26 1.99 -7.64
C ASP A 77 -6.04 2.37 -6.79
N VAL A 78 -4.83 2.40 -7.36
CA VAL A 78 -3.61 2.88 -6.67
C VAL A 78 -3.76 4.33 -6.25
N GLN A 79 -4.17 5.22 -7.14
CA GLN A 79 -4.34 6.64 -6.84
C GLN A 79 -5.38 6.86 -5.74
N ALA A 80 -6.54 6.20 -5.84
CA ALA A 80 -7.59 6.28 -4.84
C ALA A 80 -7.15 5.74 -3.48
N PHE A 81 -6.34 4.67 -3.45
CA PHE A 81 -5.75 4.13 -2.23
C PHE A 81 -4.78 5.11 -1.59
N LEU A 82 -3.80 5.61 -2.36
CA LEU A 82 -2.79 6.56 -1.87
C LEU A 82 -3.43 7.85 -1.35
N GLN A 83 -4.47 8.35 -2.03
CA GLN A 83 -5.21 9.52 -1.56
C GLN A 83 -5.92 9.26 -0.22
N ARG A 84 -6.64 8.13 -0.10
CA ARG A 84 -7.33 7.79 1.16
C ARG A 84 -6.38 7.58 2.32
N LEU A 85 -5.25 6.92 2.08
CA LEU A 85 -4.25 6.68 3.11
C LEU A 85 -3.59 8.00 3.55
N ALA A 86 -3.34 8.91 2.61
CA ALA A 86 -2.82 10.25 2.89
C ALA A 86 -3.71 11.11 3.81
N GLU A 87 -5.02 10.90 3.77
CA GLU A 87 -5.99 11.63 4.60
C GLU A 87 -6.05 11.09 6.04
N LYS A 88 -5.43 9.94 6.31
CA LYS A 88 -5.51 9.23 7.58
C LYS A 88 -4.20 9.21 8.37
N LEU A 89 -3.07 9.31 7.69
CA LEU A 89 -1.73 9.33 8.28
C LEU A 89 -1.26 10.75 8.64
#